data_AF-A0A348FZ55-F1
#
_entry.id   AF-A0A348FZ55-F1
#
_cell.length_a   1.000
_cell.length_b   1.000
_cell.length_c   1.000
_cell.angle_alpha   90.00
_cell.angle_beta   90.00
_cell.angle_gamma   90.00
#
_symmetry.space_group_name_H-M   'P 1'
#
loop_
_entity.id
_entity.type
_entity.pdbx_description
1 polymer ?
#
loop_
_entity_poly.entity_id
_entity_poly.type
_entity_poly.pdbx_seq_one_letter_code
_entity_poly.pdbx_strand_id
1 'polypeptide(L)' 'MHVNKVSRVTTIARVAEDLGEDEDWLHQVANEMDVEDGIIWVYGVGDAAVRAFTDFGIETLVELIKIHKANPALLGPSEP' A
#
# COMPACT_ATOMS: atom_id res chain seq x y z
N MET A 1 19.46 21.85 -0.40
CA MET A 1 18.70 20.97 0.50
C MET A 1 17.39 20.64 -0.19
N HIS A 2 17.16 19.37 -0.52
CA HIS A 2 15.87 18.91 -1.06
C HIS A 2 14.94 18.65 0.13
N VAL A 3 13.78 19.31 0.17
CA VAL A 3 12.76 19.07 1.18
C VAL A 3 11.78 18.02 0.65
N ASN A 4 11.30 17.15 1.51
CA ASN A 4 10.28 16.17 1.15
C ASN A 4 9.03 16.92 0.65
N LYS A 5 8.52 16.56 -0.52
CA LYS A 5 7.30 17.15 -1.11
C LYS A 5 6.01 16.54 -0.56
N VAL A 6 6.12 15.45 0.21
CA VAL A 6 4.99 14.75 0.84
C VAL A 6 4.63 15.45 2.15
N SER A 7 3.44 16.03 2.21
CA SER A 7 2.92 16.69 3.43
C SER A 7 2.16 15.75 4.35
N ARG A 8 1.67 14.62 3.84
CA ARG A 8 0.92 13.60 4.57
C ARG A 8 1.05 12.23 3.92
N VAL A 9 0.80 11.20 4.71
CA VAL A 9 0.65 9.82 4.28
C VAL A 9 -0.60 9.23 4.92
N THR A 10 -1.15 8.19 4.30
CA THR A 10 -2.32 7.45 4.80
C THR A 10 -1.92 6.00 5.04
N THR A 11 -2.15 5.47 6.24
CA THR A 11 -1.81 4.07 6.56
C THR A 11 -2.64 3.09 5.73
N ILE A 12 -2.09 1.91 5.47
CA ILE A 12 -2.78 0.88 4.69
C ILE A 12 -4.15 0.49 5.26
N ALA A 13 -4.28 0.36 6.59
CA ALA A 13 -5.56 0.14 7.25
C ALA A 13 -6.60 1.21 6.88
N ARG A 14 -6.20 2.48 6.84
CA ARG A 14 -7.09 3.58 6.48
C ARG A 14 -7.44 3.55 4.99
N VAL A 15 -6.47 3.24 4.13
CA VAL A 15 -6.73 3.08 2.68
C VAL A 15 -7.67 1.91 2.41
N ALA A 16 -7.50 0.77 3.10
CA ALA A 16 -8.40 -0.38 3.00
C ALA A 16 -9.83 0.00 3.39
N GLU A 17 -10.01 0.71 4.50
CA GLU A 17 -11.31 1.26 4.93
C GLU A 17 -11.92 2.19 3.87
N ASP A 18 -11.12 3.13 3.35
CA ASP A 18 -11.57 4.12 2.36
C ASP A 18 -11.94 3.48 1.00
N LEU A 19 -11.27 2.39 0.61
CA LEU A 19 -11.53 1.65 -0.62
C LEU A 19 -12.56 0.53 -0.46
N GLY A 20 -12.92 0.15 0.78
CA GLY A 20 -13.78 -1.00 1.07
C GLY A 20 -13.13 -2.34 0.71
N GLU A 21 -11.81 -2.43 0.80
CA GLU A 21 -11.03 -3.65 0.52
C GLU A 21 -10.58 -4.32 1.81
N ASP A 22 -10.25 -5.61 1.72
CA ASP A 22 -9.63 -6.35 2.82
C ASP A 22 -8.16 -5.91 3.01
N GLU A 23 -7.76 -5.63 4.26
CA GLU A 23 -6.43 -5.10 4.58
C GLU A 23 -5.32 -6.12 4.30
N ASP A 24 -5.54 -7.40 4.63
CA ASP A 24 -4.55 -8.46 4.40
C ASP A 24 -4.34 -8.69 2.90
N TRP A 25 -5.42 -8.66 2.12
CA TRP A 25 -5.33 -8.69 0.66
C TRP A 25 -4.61 -7.46 0.11
N LEU A 26 -4.91 -6.26 0.62
CA LEU A 26 -4.26 -5.03 0.19
C LEU A 26 -2.77 -5.04 0.51
N HIS A 27 -2.37 -5.67 1.62
CA HIS A 27 -0.97 -5.93 1.96
C HIS A 27 -0.28 -6.81 0.92
N GLN A 28 -0.96 -7.81 0.35
CA GLN A 28 -0.40 -8.65 -0.70
C GLN A 28 -0.20 -7.86 -2.00
N VAL A 29 -1.20 -7.08 -2.41
CA VAL A 29 -1.12 -6.22 -3.59
C VAL A 29 0.01 -5.19 -3.44
N ALA A 30 0.11 -4.55 -2.27
CA ALA A 30 1.14 -3.56 -2.00
C ALA A 30 2.56 -4.14 -1.84
N ASN A 31 2.75 -5.48 -1.91
CA ASN A 31 4.09 -6.07 -1.94
C ASN A 31 4.80 -5.82 -3.28
N GLU A 32 4.06 -5.50 -4.34
CA GLU A 32 4.63 -5.17 -5.66
C GLU A 32 5.12 -3.73 -5.74
N MET A 33 4.78 -2.88 -4.76
CA MET A 33 5.18 -1.48 -4.73
C MET A 33 6.51 -1.28 -4.01
N ASP A 34 7.31 -0.36 -4.51
CA ASP A 34 8.51 0.13 -3.84
C ASP A 34 8.39 1.61 -3.43
N VAL A 35 9.49 2.18 -2.94
CA VAL A 35 9.50 3.58 -2.46
C VAL A 35 9.28 4.59 -3.59
N GLU A 36 9.58 4.23 -4.84
CA GLU A 36 9.35 5.08 -6.01
C GLU A 36 7.87 5.11 -6.37
N ASP A 37 7.15 4.03 -6.09
CA ASP A 37 5.69 3.93 -6.22
C ASP A 37 4.92 4.67 -5.12
N GLY A 38 5.61 5.32 -4.18
CA GLY A 38 4.99 6.15 -3.16
C GLY A 38 4.57 5.41 -1.89
N ILE A 39 5.11 4.21 -1.66
CA ILE A 39 5.01 3.51 -0.37
C ILE A 39 6.03 4.03 0.63
N ILE A 40 5.63 4.16 1.88
CA ILE A 40 6.46 4.64 2.99
C ILE A 40 6.27 3.72 4.19
N TRP A 41 7.36 3.36 4.85
CA TRP A 41 7.33 2.66 6.14
C TRP A 41 7.26 3.67 7.29
N VAL A 42 6.22 3.55 8.12
CA VAL A 42 6.02 4.36 9.31
C VAL A 42 6.35 3.52 10.54
N TYR A 43 7.40 3.91 11.27
CA TYR A 43 7.83 3.24 12.50
C TYR A 43 7.18 3.91 13.71
N GLY A 44 6.38 3.15 14.45
CA GLY A 44 5.73 3.59 15.68
C GLY A 44 6.53 3.27 16.93
N VAL A 45 5.90 3.44 18.10
CA VAL A 45 6.42 2.89 19.35
C VAL A 45 6.15 1.38 19.37
N GLY A 46 7.21 0.57 19.50
CA GLY A 46 7.17 -0.90 19.39
C GLY A 46 7.85 -1.41 18.11
N ASP A 47 7.85 -2.73 17.91
CA ASP A 47 8.56 -3.38 16.79
C ASP A 47 7.72 -3.45 15.48
N ALA A 48 6.52 -2.86 15.47
CA ALA A 48 5.63 -2.90 14.31
C ALA A 48 5.83 -1.67 13.41
N ALA A 49 6.38 -1.89 12.21
CA ALA A 49 6.36 -0.92 11.14
C ALA A 49 5.07 -1.08 10.31
N VAL A 50 4.43 0.04 9.97
CA VAL A 50 3.19 0.05 9.17
C VAL A 50 3.46 0.66 7.80
N ARG A 51 2.91 0.04 6.76
CA ARG A 51 2.93 0.61 5.41
C ARG A 51 1.93 1.76 5.32
N ALA A 52 2.37 2.87 4.76
CA ALA A 52 1.55 4.03 4.46
C ALA A 52 1.84 4.53 3.05
N PHE A 53 0.90 5.26 2.48
CA PHE A 53 0.95 5.72 1.10
C PHE A 53 0.91 7.23 1.04
N THR A 54 1.68 7.79 0.12
CA THR A 54 1.46 9.17 -0.35
C THR A 54 0.18 9.23 -1.19
N ASP A 55 -0.31 10.43 -1.51
CA ASP A 55 -1.45 10.56 -2.43
C ASP A 55 -1.18 9.90 -3.79
N PHE A 56 0.04 10.07 -4.33
CA PHE A 56 0.50 9.36 -5.52
C PHE A 56 0.53 7.84 -5.32
N GLY A 57 1.02 7.37 -4.16
CA GLY A 57 1.04 5.95 -3.86
C GLY A 57 -0.34 5.31 -3.79
N ILE A 58 -1.36 6.05 -3.35
CA ILE A 58 -2.75 5.57 -3.39
C ILE A 58 -3.22 5.42 -4.84
N GLU A 59 -2.90 6.38 -5.73
CA GLU A 59 -3.22 6.28 -7.16
C GLU A 59 -2.56 5.04 -7.79
N THR A 60 -1.28 4.82 -7.54
CA THR A 60 -0.54 3.64 -8.02
C THR A 60 -1.14 2.33 -7.49
N LEU A 61 -1.47 2.30 -6.19
CA LEU A 61 -2.10 1.14 -5.55
C LEU A 61 -3.46 0.82 -6.18
N VAL A 62 -4.28 1.84 -6.50
CA VAL A 62 -5.58 1.65 -7.16
C VAL A 62 -5.43 1.03 -8.54
N GLU A 63 -4.39 1.37 -9.31
CA GLU A 63 -4.12 0.72 -10.59
C GLU A 63 -3.70 -0.75 -10.41
N LEU A 64 -2.85 -1.07 -9.42
CA LEU A 64 -2.50 -2.45 -9.09
C LEU A 64 -3.72 -3.27 -8.66
N ILE A 65 -4.59 -2.71 -7.81
CA ILE A 65 -5.85 -3.34 -7.40
C ILE A 65 -6.68 -3.73 -8.63
N LYS A 66 -6.80 -2.85 -9.64
CA LYS A 66 -7.54 -3.16 -10.88
C LYS A 66 -6.91 -4.32 -11.64
N ILE A 67 -5.57 -4.38 -11.72
CA ILE A 67 -4.84 -5.47 -12.37
C ILE A 67 -5.12 -6.80 -11.66
N HIS A 68 -5.01 -6.85 -10.33
CA HIS A 68 -5.28 -8.08 -9.56
C HIS A 68 -6.74 -8.50 -9.58
N LYS A 69 -7.68 -7.56 -9.58
CA LYS A 69 -9.11 -7.88 -9.73
C LYS A 69 -9.45 -8.40 -11.12
N ALA A 70 -8.77 -7.90 -12.16
CA ALA A 70 -8.93 -8.40 -13.52
C ALA A 70 -8.29 -9.78 -13.72
N ASN A 71 -7.23 -10.09 -12.96
CA ASN A 71 -6.56 -11.38 -12.99
C ASN A 71 -6.14 -11.86 -11.59
N PRO A 72 -7.06 -12.50 -10.83
CA PRO A 72 -6.78 -12.93 -9.47
C PRO A 72 -5.63 -13.93 -9.32
N ALA A 73 -5.26 -14.64 -10.40
CA ALA A 73 -4.16 -15.60 -10.40
C ALA A 73 -2.76 -14.95 -10.28
N LEU A 74 -2.68 -13.61 -10.36
CA LEU A 74 -1.43 -12.87 -10.19
C LEU A 74 -0.96 -12.85 -8.74
N LEU A 75 -1.89 -12.91 -7.77
CA LEU A 75 -1.53 -13.19 -6.39
C LEU A 75 -1.29 -14.69 -6.31
N GLY A 76 -0.02 -15.09 -6.17
CA GLY A 76 0.33 -16.49 -5.94
C GLY A 76 -0.46 -17.09 -4.77
N PRO A 77 -0.49 -18.43 -4.62
CA PRO A 77 -1.20 -19.05 -3.51
C PRO A 77 -0.73 -18.39 -2.20
N SER A 78 -1.67 -17.91 -1.39
CA SER A 78 -1.37 -17.34 -0.07
C SER A 78 -0.51 -18.34 0.70
N GLU A 79 0.66 -17.91 1.18
CA GLU A 79 1.52 -18.78 1.99
C GLU A 79 0.72 -19.34 3.18
N PRO A 80 0.78 -20.66 3.41
CA PRO A 80 -0.02 -21.35 4.42
C PRO A 80 0.43 -21.06 5.87
#